data_AF-A0A975MLU3-F1
#
_entry.id   AF-A0A975MLU3-F1
#
_cell.length_a   1.000
_cell.length_b   1.000
_cell.length_c   1.000
_cell.angle_alpha   90.00
_cell.angle_beta   90.00
_cell.angle_gamma   90.00
#
_symmetry.space_group_name_H-M   'P 1'
#
loop_
_entity.id
_entity.type
_entity.pdbx_description
1 polymer ?
#
loop_
_entity_poly.entity_id
_entity_poly.type
_entity_poly.pdbx_seq_one_letter_code
_entity_poly.pdbx_strand_id
1 'polypeptide(L)'
;MLQTHYYPKLPPFGRALACRLQSVHPPWLVVVCIGRDCWQRARHWQKNQTLWALVMPASKPASWYIWQVLELCVLIDWDIGPSRDQIIELVKILLLSGAEQVTVRPCWVDVRQPAVEYDASKPVGERWVQVREQIVTYIRCPQTGMARAL
;
A
#
# COMPACT_ATOMS: atom_id res chain seq x y z
N MET A 1 -29.21 -13.47 18.06
CA MET A 1 -27.93 -12.93 17.59
C MET A 1 -28.14 -12.33 16.21
N LEU A 2 -28.15 -11.00 16.10
CA LEU A 2 -28.33 -10.32 14.82
C LEU A 2 -27.03 -10.39 14.03
N GLN A 3 -27.00 -11.21 12.97
CA GLN A 3 -25.96 -11.13 11.95
C GLN A 3 -26.13 -9.78 11.24
N THR A 4 -25.30 -8.81 11.62
CA THR A 4 -25.19 -7.56 10.87
C THR A 4 -24.52 -7.89 9.54
N HIS A 5 -25.31 -7.93 8.47
CA HIS A 5 -24.79 -7.95 7.10
C HIS A 5 -23.93 -6.69 6.92
N TYR A 6 -22.62 -6.84 7.05
CA TYR A 6 -21.66 -5.77 6.84
C TYR A 6 -21.56 -5.50 5.34
N TYR A 7 -22.30 -4.48 4.88
CA TYR A 7 -22.09 -3.95 3.54
C TYR A 7 -20.72 -3.28 3.49
N PRO A 8 -19.82 -3.70 2.58
CA PRO A 8 -18.47 -3.16 2.55
C PRO A 8 -18.52 -1.68 2.13
N LYS A 9 -17.74 -0.85 2.84
CA LYS A 9 -17.81 0.61 2.74
C LYS A 9 -16.70 1.13 1.83
N LEU A 10 -16.89 2.26 1.15
CA LEU A 10 -15.77 2.92 0.50
C LEU A 10 -14.77 3.46 1.54
N PRO A 11 -13.45 3.41 1.27
CA PRO A 11 -12.48 4.06 2.13
C PRO A 11 -12.75 5.57 2.15
N PRO A 12 -12.31 6.29 3.20
CA PRO A 12 -12.29 7.75 3.16
C PRO A 12 -11.69 8.27 1.85
N PHE A 13 -12.37 9.26 1.26
CA PHE A 13 -12.11 9.81 -0.08
C PHE A 13 -12.39 8.87 -1.28
N GLY A 14 -12.88 7.65 -1.03
CA GLY A 14 -13.22 6.68 -2.08
C GLY A 14 -14.37 7.12 -2.98
N ARG A 15 -15.39 7.82 -2.44
CA ARG A 15 -16.46 8.39 -3.29
C ARG A 15 -15.91 9.44 -4.27
N ALA A 16 -14.97 10.27 -3.82
CA ALA A 16 -14.36 11.28 -4.67
C ALA A 16 -13.41 10.66 -5.71
N LEU A 17 -12.72 9.57 -5.35
CA LEU A 17 -11.95 8.77 -6.32
C LEU A 17 -12.87 8.23 -7.42
N ALA A 18 -14.01 7.63 -7.05
CA ALA A 18 -14.98 7.09 -8.03
C ALA A 18 -15.38 8.12 -9.09
N CYS A 19 -15.70 9.34 -8.65
CA CYS A 19 -16.02 10.44 -9.55
C CYS A 19 -14.82 10.84 -10.43
N ARG A 20 -13.61 10.86 -9.85
CA ARG A 20 -12.40 11.25 -10.58
C ARG A 20 -11.98 10.22 -11.63
N LEU A 21 -12.21 8.93 -11.39
CA LEU A 21 -11.96 7.86 -12.36
C LEU A 21 -12.83 7.98 -13.61
N GLN A 22 -13.96 8.68 -13.54
CA GLN A 22 -14.84 8.95 -14.69
C GLN A 22 -14.50 10.27 -15.41
N SER A 23 -13.47 11.00 -14.96
CA SER A 23 -13.08 12.27 -15.56
C SER A 23 -12.24 12.09 -16.84
N VAL A 24 -12.05 13.18 -17.59
CA VAL A 24 -11.23 13.21 -18.82
C VAL A 24 -9.78 12.79 -18.57
N HIS A 25 -9.27 13.04 -17.36
CA HIS A 25 -7.91 12.71 -16.95
C HIS A 25 -7.92 11.93 -15.63
N PRO A 26 -8.26 10.63 -15.66
CA PRO A 26 -8.30 9.81 -14.46
C PRO A 26 -6.89 9.69 -13.85
N PRO A 27 -6.79 9.57 -12.51
CA PRO A 27 -5.49 9.37 -11.86
C PRO A 27 -4.92 8.00 -12.24
N TRP A 28 -3.65 7.97 -12.65
CA TRP A 28 -2.94 6.71 -12.91
C TRP A 28 -2.36 6.09 -11.63
N LEU A 29 -2.16 6.92 -10.60
CA LEU A 29 -1.61 6.55 -9.29
C LEU A 29 -2.60 6.87 -8.17
N VAL A 30 -2.87 5.88 -7.32
CA VAL A 30 -3.60 6.04 -6.06
C VAL A 30 -2.65 5.85 -4.89
N VAL A 31 -2.63 6.81 -3.96
CA VAL A 31 -1.84 6.73 -2.73
C VAL A 31 -2.73 6.31 -1.58
N VAL A 32 -2.45 5.19 -0.92
CA VAL A 32 -3.16 4.76 0.29
C VAL A 32 -2.35 5.17 1.51
N CYS A 33 -2.87 6.15 2.25
CA CYS A 33 -2.24 6.65 3.46
C CYS A 33 -2.68 5.85 4.69
N ILE A 34 -1.74 5.32 5.46
CA ILE A 34 -1.98 4.57 6.70
C ILE A 34 -1.05 5.08 7.84
N GLY A 35 -1.47 4.96 9.09
CA GLY A 35 -0.70 5.40 10.27
C GLY A 35 -1.23 6.68 10.93
N ARG A 36 -0.47 7.24 11.88
CA ARG A 36 -0.90 8.35 12.74
C ARG A 36 -1.42 9.56 11.95
N ASP A 37 -0.63 10.06 11.00
CA ASP A 37 -0.94 11.30 10.26
C ASP A 37 -1.55 11.05 8.87
N CYS A 38 -2.13 9.86 8.65
CA CYS A 38 -2.65 9.43 7.35
C CYS A 38 -3.64 10.42 6.70
N TRP A 39 -4.48 11.08 7.50
CA TRP A 39 -5.44 12.08 7.01
C TRP A 39 -4.78 13.33 6.44
N GLN A 40 -3.79 13.87 7.15
CA GLN A 40 -3.07 15.07 6.72
C GLN A 40 -2.24 14.77 5.47
N ARG A 41 -1.58 13.61 5.44
CA ARG A 41 -0.80 13.18 4.27
C ARG A 41 -1.69 12.94 3.05
N ALA A 42 -2.85 12.29 3.20
CA ALA A 42 -3.79 12.11 2.09
C ALA A 42 -4.25 13.45 1.50
N ARG A 43 -4.56 14.44 2.35
CA ARG A 43 -4.90 15.80 1.90
C ARG A 43 -3.72 16.49 1.21
N HIS A 44 -2.49 16.25 1.66
CA HIS A 44 -1.29 16.76 1.01
C HIS A 44 -1.14 16.18 -0.40
N TRP A 45 -1.26 14.86 -0.55
CA TRP A 45 -1.20 14.19 -1.85
C TRP A 45 -2.29 14.68 -2.81
N GLN A 46 -3.53 14.89 -2.33
CA GLN A 46 -4.63 15.40 -3.14
C GLN A 46 -4.42 16.82 -3.69
N LYS A 47 -3.38 17.57 -3.26
CA LYS A 47 -2.99 18.83 -3.91
C LYS A 47 -2.39 18.60 -5.30
N ASN A 48 -1.88 17.40 -5.58
CA ASN A 48 -1.40 17.02 -6.90
C ASN A 48 -2.57 16.55 -7.78
N GLN A 49 -2.71 17.15 -8.96
CA GLN A 49 -3.81 16.86 -9.88
C GLN A 49 -3.67 15.54 -10.65
N THR A 50 -2.47 14.95 -10.72
CA THR A 50 -2.24 13.73 -11.53
C THR A 50 -2.47 12.42 -10.75
N LEU A 51 -2.70 12.52 -9.44
CA LEU A 51 -2.87 11.38 -8.55
C LEU A 51 -4.06 11.60 -7.61
N TRP A 52 -4.43 10.56 -6.87
CA TRP A 52 -5.42 10.66 -5.80
C TRP A 52 -4.94 9.96 -4.54
N ALA A 53 -5.50 10.33 -3.40
CA ALA A 53 -5.18 9.66 -2.14
C ALA A 53 -6.42 9.17 -1.39
N LEU A 54 -6.29 8.00 -0.80
CA LEU A 54 -7.23 7.35 0.10
C LEU A 54 -6.62 7.25 1.51
N VAL A 55 -7.45 7.01 2.51
CA VAL A 55 -6.99 6.77 3.89
C VAL A 55 -7.42 5.39 4.33
N MET A 56 -6.53 4.66 5.00
CA MET A 56 -6.85 3.50 5.81
C MET A 56 -6.70 3.87 7.30
N PRO A 57 -7.81 4.08 8.02
CA PRO A 57 -7.75 4.31 9.46
C PRO A 57 -7.16 3.10 10.19
N ALA A 58 -6.23 3.32 11.11
CA ALA A 58 -5.57 2.25 11.87
C ALA A 58 -6.53 1.38 12.71
N SER A 59 -7.72 1.90 13.02
CA SER A 59 -8.74 1.18 13.80
C SER A 59 -9.55 0.16 13.01
N LYS A 60 -9.40 0.12 11.67
CA LYS A 60 -10.17 -0.75 10.78
C LYS A 60 -9.24 -1.62 9.93
N PRO A 61 -9.51 -2.93 9.78
CA PRO A 61 -8.80 -3.76 8.81
C PRO A 61 -9.06 -3.28 7.38
N ALA A 62 -8.10 -3.55 6.49
CA ALA A 62 -8.21 -3.19 5.07
C ALA A 62 -9.41 -3.88 4.38
N SER A 63 -9.81 -5.06 4.88
CA SER A 63 -10.94 -5.85 4.34
C SER A 63 -12.31 -5.22 4.60
N TRP A 64 -12.39 -4.20 5.46
CA TRP A 64 -13.63 -3.46 5.68
C TRP A 64 -13.98 -2.57 4.47
N TYR A 65 -13.03 -2.30 3.59
CA TYR A 65 -13.20 -1.35 2.50
C TYR A 65 -13.30 -2.03 1.13
N ILE A 66 -14.13 -1.46 0.25
CA ILE A 66 -14.08 -1.73 -1.19
C ILE A 66 -13.06 -0.79 -1.80
N TRP A 67 -11.96 -1.35 -2.31
CA TRP A 67 -10.88 -0.57 -2.90
C TRP A 67 -11.10 -0.38 -4.40
N GLN A 68 -11.24 0.86 -4.84
CA GLN A 68 -11.43 1.23 -6.24
C GLN A 68 -10.06 1.41 -6.92
N VAL A 69 -9.33 0.32 -7.07
CA VAL A 69 -7.94 0.33 -7.55
C VAL A 69 -7.70 -0.57 -8.75
N LEU A 70 -8.77 -1.03 -9.42
CA LEU A 70 -8.68 -1.89 -10.60
C LEU A 70 -7.80 -1.24 -11.68
N GLU A 71 -6.77 -1.96 -12.12
CA GLU A 71 -5.81 -1.56 -13.15
C GLU A 71 -5.06 -0.26 -12.81
N LEU A 72 -4.98 0.11 -11.53
CA LEU A 72 -4.23 1.27 -11.07
C LEU A 72 -2.92 0.87 -10.41
N CYS A 73 -1.94 1.76 -10.52
CA CYS A 73 -0.76 1.75 -9.66
C CYS A 73 -1.15 2.25 -8.27
N VAL A 74 -0.73 1.54 -7.22
CA VAL A 74 -0.99 1.94 -5.84
C VAL A 74 0.31 2.14 -5.09
N LEU A 75 0.42 3.27 -4.38
CA LEU A 75 1.50 3.55 -3.44
C LEU A 75 0.95 3.49 -2.01
N ILE A 76 1.49 2.62 -1.16
CA ILE A 76 1.22 2.65 0.27
C ILE A 76 2.19 3.64 0.90
N ASP A 77 1.65 4.81 1.27
CA ASP A 77 2.34 5.80 2.08
C ASP A 77 1.96 5.52 3.53
N TRP A 78 2.92 5.07 4.35
CA TRP A 78 2.67 4.78 5.75
C TRP A 78 3.49 5.73 6.64
N ASP A 79 3.39 5.57 7.95
CA ASP A 79 4.16 6.29 8.97
C ASP A 79 4.06 5.49 10.27
N ILE A 80 4.46 6.03 11.42
CA ILE A 80 4.34 5.41 12.74
C ILE A 80 2.92 4.86 12.97
N GLY A 81 2.85 3.62 13.45
CA GLY A 81 1.62 2.98 13.92
C GLY A 81 1.36 1.60 13.30
N PRO A 82 1.31 1.47 11.96
CA PRO A 82 0.97 0.21 11.31
C PRO A 82 2.07 -0.83 11.49
N SER A 83 1.69 -2.06 11.80
CA SER A 83 2.62 -3.19 11.81
C SER A 83 2.94 -3.64 10.39
N ARG A 84 4.05 -4.37 10.23
CA ARG A 84 4.41 -5.02 8.96
C ARG A 84 3.26 -5.90 8.45
N ASP A 85 2.61 -6.67 9.32
CA ASP A 85 1.51 -7.55 8.93
C ASP A 85 0.30 -6.79 8.39
N GLN A 86 -0.02 -5.62 8.98
CA GLN A 86 -1.09 -4.76 8.47
C GLN A 86 -0.77 -4.20 7.08
N ILE A 87 0.49 -3.84 6.83
CA ILE A 87 0.93 -3.37 5.50
C ILE A 87 0.81 -4.52 4.49
N ILE A 88 1.28 -5.72 4.85
CA ILE A 88 1.19 -6.89 3.97
C ILE A 88 -0.26 -7.31 3.71
N GLU A 89 -1.14 -7.24 4.71
CA GLU A 89 -2.58 -7.47 4.54
C GLU A 89 -3.18 -6.48 3.55
N LEU A 90 -2.86 -5.19 3.70
CA LEU A 90 -3.31 -4.14 2.78
C LEU A 90 -2.80 -4.40 1.35
N VAL A 91 -1.53 -4.74 1.18
CA VAL A 91 -0.95 -5.11 -0.14
C VAL A 91 -1.76 -6.21 -0.80
N LYS A 92 -2.03 -7.31 -0.07
CA LYS A 92 -2.80 -8.45 -0.59
C LYS A 92 -4.20 -8.03 -1.01
N ILE A 93 -4.89 -7.26 -0.18
CA ILE A 93 -6.27 -6.82 -0.46
C ILE A 93 -6.33 -5.89 -1.66
N LEU A 94 -5.36 -4.98 -1.83
CA LEU A 94 -5.29 -4.09 -2.98
C LEU A 94 -5.06 -4.86 -4.29
N LEU A 95 -4.17 -5.85 -4.27
CA LEU A 95 -3.93 -6.73 -5.43
C LEU A 95 -5.17 -7.60 -5.75
N LEU A 96 -5.83 -8.13 -4.73
CA LEU A 96 -7.09 -8.87 -4.91
C LEU A 96 -8.21 -7.97 -5.45
N SER A 97 -8.19 -6.67 -5.13
CA SER A 97 -9.11 -5.66 -5.64
C SER A 97 -8.76 -5.20 -7.06
N GLY A 98 -7.73 -5.78 -7.68
CA GLY A 98 -7.39 -5.55 -9.09
C GLY A 98 -6.29 -4.51 -9.33
N ALA A 99 -5.59 -4.04 -8.30
CA ALA A 99 -4.42 -3.18 -8.50
C ALA A 99 -3.41 -3.85 -9.44
N GLU A 100 -2.90 -3.08 -10.40
CA GLU A 100 -1.86 -3.55 -11.33
C GLU A 100 -0.56 -3.81 -10.56
N GLN A 101 -0.19 -2.86 -9.71
CA GLN A 101 0.97 -2.94 -8.84
C GLN A 101 0.72 -2.20 -7.52
N VAL A 102 1.35 -2.69 -6.45
CA VAL A 102 1.34 -2.05 -5.14
C VAL A 102 2.78 -1.83 -4.69
N THR A 103 3.18 -0.57 -4.58
CA THR A 103 4.50 -0.18 -4.07
C THR A 103 4.37 0.26 -2.62
N VAL A 104 5.21 -0.26 -1.73
CA VAL A 104 5.27 0.21 -0.34
C VAL A 104 6.38 1.24 -0.22
N ARG A 105 6.04 2.48 0.17
CA ARG A 105 7.04 3.51 0.44
C ARG A 105 7.81 3.12 1.71
N PRO A 106 9.15 3.05 1.71
CA PRO A 106 9.89 2.82 2.94
C PRO A 106 9.82 4.07 3.82
N CYS A 107 9.33 3.94 5.05
CA CYS A 107 9.38 5.01 6.05
C CYS A 107 10.61 4.95 6.95
N TRP A 108 11.39 3.86 6.89
CA TRP A 108 12.49 3.59 7.83
C TRP A 108 13.83 3.31 7.15
N VAL A 109 13.99 3.72 5.90
CA VAL A 109 15.31 3.64 5.27
C VAL A 109 16.15 4.80 5.80
N ASP A 110 16.86 4.54 6.90
CA ASP A 110 17.99 5.37 7.25
C ASP A 110 19.03 5.22 6.14
N VAL A 111 19.10 6.23 5.27
CA VAL A 111 20.04 6.26 4.15
C VAL A 111 21.50 6.29 4.61
N ARG A 112 21.76 6.46 5.92
CA ARG A 112 23.09 6.34 6.54
C ARG A 112 23.44 4.89 6.91
N GLN A 113 22.47 4.00 7.08
CA GLN A 113 22.74 2.59 7.35
C GLN A 113 23.10 1.86 6.05
N PRO A 114 24.16 1.04 6.00
CA PRO A 114 24.53 0.34 4.77
C PRO A 114 23.38 -0.52 4.25
N ALA A 115 23.23 -0.64 2.93
CA ALA A 115 22.14 -1.45 2.36
C ALA A 115 22.31 -2.96 2.64
N VAL A 116 23.56 -3.37 2.85
CA VAL A 116 23.98 -4.74 3.15
C VAL A 116 24.98 -4.73 4.30
N GLU A 117 24.88 -5.71 5.19
CA GLU A 117 25.87 -6.00 6.23
C GLU A 117 26.51 -7.36 5.99
N TYR A 118 27.77 -7.48 6.38
CA TYR A 118 28.48 -8.75 6.32
C TYR A 118 28.20 -9.57 7.58
N ASP A 119 27.58 -10.73 7.42
CA ASP A 119 27.31 -11.70 8.47
C ASP A 119 28.19 -12.95 8.27
N ALA A 120 29.25 -13.04 9.09
CA ALA A 120 30.19 -14.16 9.07
C ALA A 120 29.55 -15.50 9.49
N SER A 121 28.40 -15.46 10.17
CA SER A 121 27.70 -16.67 10.62
C SER A 121 26.98 -17.40 9.49
N LYS A 122 26.81 -16.76 8.32
CA LYS A 122 26.13 -17.34 7.15
C LYS A 122 27.09 -18.08 6.20
N PRO A 123 26.54 -19.02 5.39
CA PRO A 123 27.31 -19.72 4.35
C PRO A 123 28.01 -18.78 3.38
N VAL A 124 29.15 -19.22 2.83
CA VAL A 124 29.84 -18.49 1.75
C VAL A 124 28.88 -18.38 0.56
N GLY A 125 28.59 -17.13 0.15
CA GLY A 125 27.55 -16.81 -0.85
C GLY A 125 26.32 -16.11 -0.26
N GLU A 126 26.07 -16.25 1.04
CA GLU A 126 24.92 -15.65 1.75
C GLU A 126 25.32 -14.60 2.81
N ARG A 127 26.63 -14.32 2.92
CA ARG A 127 27.19 -13.45 3.97
C ARG A 127 26.83 -11.98 3.81
N TRP A 128 26.49 -11.53 2.61
CA TRP A 128 26.01 -10.17 2.40
C TRP A 128 24.50 -10.13 2.62
N VAL A 129 24.10 -9.77 3.84
CA VAL A 129 22.70 -9.74 4.26
C VAL A 129 22.15 -8.35 3.99
N GLN A 130 21.06 -8.26 3.25
CA GLN A 130 20.36 -7.00 3.07
C GLN A 130 19.70 -6.57 4.38
N VAL A 131 20.13 -5.44 4.92
CA VAL A 131 19.65 -4.90 6.20
C VAL A 131 18.76 -3.67 6.06
N ARG A 132 18.75 -3.06 4.87
CA ARG A 132 17.90 -1.91 4.56
C ARG A 132 16.60 -2.37 3.88
N GLU A 133 15.46 -1.86 4.35
CA GLU A 133 14.18 -2.07 3.69
C GLU A 133 14.22 -1.54 2.25
N GLN A 134 13.89 -2.39 1.28
CA GLN A 134 13.77 -1.99 -0.12
C GLN A 134 12.41 -1.31 -0.36
N ILE A 135 12.36 -0.44 -1.37
CA ILE A 135 11.09 -0.16 -2.03
C ILE A 135 10.65 -1.50 -2.62
N VAL A 136 9.64 -2.13 -2.01
CA VAL A 136 9.12 -3.41 -2.52
C VAL A 136 7.88 -3.10 -3.36
N THR A 137 7.95 -3.47 -4.62
CA THR A 137 6.80 -3.42 -5.54
C THR A 137 6.23 -4.82 -5.66
N TYR A 138 4.96 -4.96 -5.35
CA TYR A 138 4.23 -6.22 -5.51
C TYR A 138 3.38 -6.15 -6.77
N ILE A 139 3.51 -7.16 -7.62
CA ILE A 139 2.69 -7.33 -8.82
C ILE A 139 1.78 -8.54 -8.69
N ARG A 140 0.66 -8.50 -9.41
CA ARG A 140 -0.23 -9.66 -9.51
C ARG A 140 0.42 -10.75 -10.35
N CYS A 141 0.59 -11.95 -9.82
CA CYS A 141 1.04 -13.09 -10.61
C CYS A 141 -0.11 -13.57 -11.53
N PRO A 142 0.05 -13.55 -12.86
CA PRO A 142 -1.02 -13.96 -13.79
C PRO A 142 -1.45 -15.43 -13.62
N GLN A 143 -0.54 -16.27 -13.13
CA GLN A 143 -0.73 -17.72 -13.05
C GLN A 143 -1.40 -18.18 -11.75
N THR A 144 -1.26 -17.42 -10.66
CA THR A 144 -1.76 -17.84 -9.33
C THR A 144 -2.68 -16.82 -8.67
N GLY A 145 -2.81 -15.60 -9.21
CA GLY A 145 -3.54 -14.51 -8.58
C GLY A 145 -2.91 -14.01 -7.26
N MET A 146 -1.75 -14.55 -6.86
CA MET A 146 -1.04 -14.17 -5.64
C MET A 146 -0.04 -13.03 -5.89
N ALA A 147 0.30 -12.31 -4.82
CA ALA A 147 1.27 -11.22 -4.82
C ALA A 147 2.71 -11.76 -4.97
N ARG A 148 3.49 -11.22 -5.91
CA ARG A 148 4.93 -11.46 -6.02
C ARG A 148 5.68 -10.15 -5.84
N ALA A 149 6.67 -10.13 -4.95
CA ALA A 149 7.59 -9.00 -4.79
C ALA A 149 8.59 -8.95 -5.95
N LEU A 150 8.86 -7.74 -6.45
CA LEU A 150 9.96 -7.38 -7.35
C LEU A 150 11.12 -6.79 -6.56
#